data_AF-A0A183GPH7-F1
#
_entry.id   AF-A0A183GPH7-F1
#
_cell.length_a   1.000
_cell.length_b   1.000
_cell.length_c   1.000
_cell.angle_alpha   90.00
_cell.angle_beta   90.00
_cell.angle_gamma   90.00
#
_symmetry.space_group_name_H-M   'P 1'
#
loop_
_entity.id
_entity.type
_entity.pdbx_description
1 polymer ?
#
loop_
_entity_poly.entity_id
_entity_poly.type
_entity_poly.pdbx_seq_one_letter_code
_entity_poly.pdbx_strand_id
1 'polypeptide(L)'
;MQSLSSLTHSYTAVPVLYADGRLGDKLLLILQETSGSFPQCGHWSAPNLFIMAGTGHIMTEQQVPRFFRECVVGSSAAPLTIVLLESWHGIRDHENLVSEVPAGKELKLMPIPPGATSLCQPLDVYFFRLFKHFIRRIHENVLHFRPEFNCF
;
A
#
# COMPACT_ATOMS: atom_id res chain seq x y z
N MET A 1 -9.36 -8.18 -22.83
CA MET A 1 -9.10 -9.47 -22.17
C MET A 1 -8.26 -9.20 -20.93
N GLN A 2 -8.82 -9.40 -19.74
CA GLN A 2 -8.05 -9.42 -18.49
C GLN A 2 -7.25 -10.73 -18.43
N SER A 3 -6.00 -10.71 -17.97
CA SER A 3 -5.21 -11.95 -17.83
C SER A 3 -5.74 -12.78 -16.66
N LEU A 4 -5.70 -14.10 -16.79
CA LEU A 4 -6.09 -15.05 -15.73
C LEU A 4 -5.27 -14.81 -14.44
N SER A 5 -3.98 -14.46 -14.60
CA SER A 5 -3.08 -14.12 -13.50
C SER A 5 -3.49 -12.88 -12.71
N SER A 6 -4.11 -11.89 -13.36
CA SER A 6 -4.69 -10.72 -12.66
C SER A 6 -5.86 -11.07 -11.74
N LEU A 7 -6.47 -12.25 -11.92
CA LEU A 7 -7.60 -12.74 -11.14
C LEU A 7 -7.18 -13.66 -9.99
N THR A 8 -6.01 -14.30 -10.07
CA THR A 8 -5.56 -15.31 -9.09
C THR A 8 -4.41 -14.85 -8.18
N HIS A 9 -3.60 -13.87 -8.60
CA HIS A 9 -2.40 -13.43 -7.87
C HIS A 9 -2.27 -11.90 -7.78
N SER A 10 -3.37 -11.23 -7.46
CA SER A 10 -3.33 -9.78 -7.22
C SER A 10 -2.80 -9.46 -5.83
N TYR A 11 -2.07 -8.34 -5.73
CA TYR A 11 -1.60 -7.76 -4.48
C TYR A 11 -1.75 -6.24 -4.54
N THR A 12 -1.84 -5.61 -3.37
CA THR A 12 -1.80 -4.14 -3.26
C THR A 12 -0.52 -3.72 -2.58
N ALA A 13 0.20 -2.78 -3.21
CA ALA A 13 1.34 -2.10 -2.62
C ALA A 13 0.94 -0.66 -2.26
N VAL A 14 1.02 -0.31 -0.98
CA VAL A 14 0.63 1.02 -0.47
C VAL A 14 1.87 1.71 0.10
N PRO A 15 2.60 2.50 -0.71
CA PRO A 15 3.74 3.27 -0.25
C PRO A 15 3.29 4.51 0.54
N VAL A 16 4.15 4.97 1.44
CA VAL A 16 4.07 6.32 2.03
C VAL A 16 5.09 7.20 1.31
N LEU A 17 4.68 8.41 0.94
CA LEU A 17 5.55 9.41 0.33
C LEU A 17 5.56 10.66 1.22
N TYR A 18 6.73 11.03 1.70
CA TYR A 18 6.92 12.26 2.47
C TYR A 18 6.94 13.49 1.55
N ALA A 19 6.67 14.66 2.13
CA ALA A 19 6.62 15.92 1.40
C ALA A 19 7.96 16.32 0.76
N ASP A 20 9.08 15.81 1.27
CA ASP A 20 10.42 15.99 0.72
C ASP A 20 10.75 15.00 -0.43
N GLY A 21 9.80 14.17 -0.82
CA GLY A 21 9.94 13.19 -1.90
C GLY A 21 10.58 11.86 -1.47
N ARG A 22 10.94 11.67 -0.19
CA ARG A 22 11.42 10.38 0.30
C ARG A 22 10.27 9.41 0.51
N LEU A 23 10.54 8.13 0.27
CA LEU A 23 9.62 7.05 0.65
C LEU A 23 9.65 6.83 2.16
N GLY A 24 8.51 6.42 2.70
CA GLY A 24 8.40 5.95 4.07
C GLY A 24 9.25 4.69 4.33
N ASP A 25 9.56 4.48 5.61
CA ASP A 25 10.44 3.39 6.05
C ASP A 25 9.89 2.00 5.74
N LYS A 26 8.55 1.88 5.69
CA LYS A 26 7.85 0.63 5.36
C LYS A 26 6.92 0.81 4.18
N LEU A 27 6.91 -0.21 3.31
CA LEU A 27 5.90 -0.42 2.30
C LEU A 27 4.86 -1.41 2.84
N LEU A 28 3.58 -1.04 2.77
CA LEU A 28 2.51 -2.00 3.03
C LEU A 28 2.30 -2.89 1.78
N LEU A 29 2.26 -4.19 1.99
CA LEU A 29 1.84 -5.19 1.00
C LEU A 29 0.66 -5.99 1.53
N ILE A 30 -0.40 -6.07 0.72
CA ILE A 30 -1.57 -6.90 1.01
C ILE A 30 -1.63 -8.01 -0.03
N LEU A 31 -1.49 -9.24 0.45
CA LEU A 31 -1.54 -10.45 -0.36
C LEU A 31 -2.90 -11.13 -0.21
N GLN A 32 -3.45 -11.57 -1.33
CA GLN A 32 -4.68 -12.34 -1.36
C GLN A 32 -4.40 -13.80 -1.02
N GLU A 33 -4.99 -14.28 0.07
CA GLU A 33 -4.90 -15.65 0.57
C GLU A 33 -6.30 -16.25 0.68
N THR A 34 -6.49 -17.52 0.32
CA THR A 34 -7.82 -18.16 0.31
C THR A 34 -8.51 -18.12 1.67
N SER A 35 -7.75 -18.28 2.76
CA SER A 35 -8.24 -18.21 4.14
C SER A 35 -8.13 -16.81 4.77
N GLY A 36 -7.57 -15.84 4.04
CA GLY A 36 -7.20 -14.52 4.57
C GLY A 36 -6.05 -14.54 5.58
N SER A 37 -5.30 -15.63 5.68
CA SER A 37 -4.15 -15.78 6.57
C SER A 37 -2.98 -16.42 5.83
N PHE A 38 -1.76 -16.05 6.19
CA PHE A 38 -0.57 -16.68 5.63
C PHE A 38 -0.45 -18.15 6.04
N PRO A 39 0.18 -18.98 5.19
CA PRO A 39 0.63 -20.30 5.61
C PRO A 39 1.65 -20.18 6.76
N GLN A 40 1.73 -21.22 7.59
CA GLN A 40 2.64 -21.27 8.74
C GLN A 40 4.11 -21.08 8.35
N CYS A 41 4.49 -21.47 7.13
CA CYS A 41 5.83 -21.29 6.58
C CYS A 41 5.76 -20.84 5.12
N GLY A 42 6.88 -20.32 4.59
CA GLY A 42 7.01 -19.97 3.18
C GLY A 42 6.61 -18.54 2.80
N HIS A 43 6.24 -17.69 3.77
CA HIS A 43 6.06 -16.26 3.52
C HIS A 43 7.38 -15.50 3.73
N TRP A 44 7.64 -14.53 2.86
CA TRP A 44 8.80 -13.65 2.94
C TRP A 44 8.57 -12.54 3.96
N SER A 45 9.63 -12.11 4.64
CA SER A 45 9.61 -10.90 5.49
C SER A 45 10.86 -10.05 5.23
N ALA A 46 10.71 -8.75 5.39
CA ALA A 46 11.82 -7.81 5.33
C ALA A 46 11.56 -6.63 6.29
N PRO A 47 12.61 -5.99 6.84
CA PRO A 47 12.44 -4.90 7.81
C PRO A 47 11.64 -3.70 7.29
N ASN A 48 11.68 -3.46 5.98
CA ASN A 48 11.01 -2.37 5.28
C ASN A 48 9.67 -2.81 4.63
N LEU A 49 9.17 -4.00 4.95
CA LEU A 49 7.88 -4.50 4.48
C LEU A 49 6.96 -4.74 5.66
N PHE A 50 5.77 -4.14 5.61
CA PHE A 50 4.65 -4.54 6.45
C PHE A 50 3.70 -5.37 5.59
N ILE A 51 3.55 -6.65 5.90
CA ILE A 51 2.85 -7.61 5.03
C ILE A 51 1.59 -8.10 5.75
N MET A 52 0.45 -7.99 5.09
CA MET A 52 -0.84 -8.47 5.57
C MET A 52 -1.44 -9.46 4.59
N ALA A 53 -2.10 -10.50 5.11
CA ALA A 53 -2.94 -11.39 4.34
C ALA A 53 -4.40 -10.91 4.43
N GLY A 54 -5.15 -11.11 3.35
CA GLY A 54 -6.58 -10.89 3.30
C GLY A 54 -7.25 -11.86 2.32
N THR A 55 -8.56 -12.07 2.45
CA THR A 55 -9.32 -12.87 1.48
C THR A 55 -9.37 -12.20 0.10
N GLY A 56 -9.08 -10.89 0.04
CA GLY A 56 -8.75 -10.13 -1.15
C GLY A 56 -7.48 -9.30 -0.93
N HIS A 57 -6.98 -8.70 -2.00
CA HIS A 57 -5.79 -7.85 -1.97
C HIS A 57 -6.09 -6.38 -1.64
N ILE A 58 -7.35 -5.96 -1.70
CA ILE A 58 -7.76 -4.58 -1.42
C ILE A 58 -7.75 -4.36 0.10
N MET A 59 -7.19 -3.23 0.54
CA MET A 59 -7.16 -2.86 1.95
C MET A 59 -8.58 -2.70 2.49
N THR A 60 -8.86 -3.36 3.62
CA THR A 60 -10.15 -3.25 4.32
C THR A 60 -10.11 -2.19 5.40
N GLU A 61 -11.26 -1.69 5.83
CA GLU A 61 -11.38 -0.71 6.93
C GLU A 61 -10.72 -1.17 8.23
N GLN A 62 -10.73 -2.46 8.52
CA GLN A 62 -10.09 -3.06 9.69
C GLN A 62 -8.56 -3.09 9.61
N GLN A 63 -8.00 -3.02 8.40
CA GLN A 63 -6.56 -3.02 8.17
C GLN A 63 -5.95 -1.62 8.20
N VAL A 64 -6.77 -0.59 7.97
CA VAL A 64 -6.31 0.79 7.91
C VAL A 64 -5.61 1.28 9.19
N PRO A 65 -6.13 1.01 10.41
CA PRO A 65 -5.48 1.49 11.63
C PRO A 65 -4.05 0.94 11.78
N ARG A 66 -3.87 -0.35 11.44
CA ARG A 66 -2.55 -1.00 11.42
C ARG A 66 -1.61 -0.38 10.39
N PHE A 67 -2.12 -0.04 9.20
CA PHE A 67 -1.33 0.68 8.19
C PHE A 67 -0.82 2.01 8.73
N PHE A 68 -1.68 2.82 9.36
CA PHE A 68 -1.25 4.09 9.95
C PHE A 68 -0.21 3.88 11.04
N ARG A 69 -0.47 2.97 11.98
CA ARG A 69 0.46 2.66 13.07
C ARG A 69 1.84 2.23 12.57
N GLU A 70 1.88 1.31 11.61
CA GLU A 70 3.12 0.65 11.19
C GLU A 70 3.89 1.43 10.12
N CYS A 71 3.20 2.08 9.19
CA CYS A 71 3.82 2.68 8.00
C CYS A 71 3.82 4.21 8.01
N VAL A 72 2.90 4.86 8.75
CA VAL A 72 2.71 6.33 8.67
C VAL A 72 3.19 7.03 9.94
N VAL A 73 2.72 6.58 11.11
CA VAL A 73 3.07 7.13 12.43
C VAL A 73 3.93 6.17 13.24
N GLY A 74 4.80 5.42 12.55
CA GLY A 74 5.76 4.52 13.17
C GLY A 74 6.73 5.24 14.12
N SER A 75 7.60 4.47 14.77
CA SER A 75 8.54 4.99 15.79
C SER A 75 9.42 6.15 15.30
N SER A 76 9.78 6.16 14.01
CA SER A 76 10.59 7.20 13.34
C SER A 76 9.81 8.48 12.99
N ALA A 77 8.48 8.46 13.00
CA ALA A 77 7.67 9.59 12.58
C ALA A 77 7.78 10.77 13.56
N ALA A 78 7.55 12.00 13.09
CA ALA A 78 7.47 13.16 13.97
C ALA A 78 6.27 13.05 14.94
N PRO A 79 6.30 13.75 16.10
CA PRO A 79 5.17 13.76 17.03
C PRO A 79 3.84 14.17 16.37
N LEU A 80 3.87 15.13 15.44
CA LEU A 80 2.74 15.50 14.61
C LEU A 80 2.98 15.04 13.18
N THR A 81 2.06 14.22 12.65
CA THR A 81 2.06 13.79 11.25
C THR A 81 0.79 14.25 10.57
N ILE A 82 0.92 14.90 9.41
CA ILE A 82 -0.21 15.31 8.56
C ILE A 82 -0.21 14.41 7.34
N VAL A 83 -1.35 13.80 7.04
CA VAL A 83 -1.48 12.85 5.92
C VAL A 83 -2.50 13.36 4.93
N LEU A 84 -2.05 13.50 3.69
CA LEU A 84 -2.89 13.77 2.54
C LEU A 84 -3.45 12.43 2.02
N LEU A 85 -4.76 12.29 1.96
CA LEU A 85 -5.42 11.03 1.63
C LEU A 85 -6.37 11.17 0.44
N GLU A 86 -6.53 10.11 -0.33
CA GLU A 86 -7.60 10.05 -1.32
C GLU A 86 -8.98 9.96 -0.66
N SER A 87 -10.03 10.36 -1.38
CA SER A 87 -11.41 10.36 -0.92
C SER A 87 -12.06 8.96 -1.02
N TRP A 88 -11.42 7.96 -0.42
CA TRP A 88 -11.95 6.59 -0.35
C TRP A 88 -12.93 6.41 0.82
N HIS A 89 -13.93 5.53 0.66
CA HIS A 89 -14.99 5.32 1.65
C HIS A 89 -14.47 4.80 2.99
N GLY A 90 -13.43 3.96 2.98
CA GLY A 90 -12.83 3.43 4.20
C GLY A 90 -12.02 4.43 5.02
N ILE A 91 -11.93 5.68 4.56
CA ILE A 91 -11.32 6.81 5.29
C ILE A 91 -12.39 7.68 5.97
N ARG A 92 -13.69 7.38 5.81
CA ARG A 92 -14.77 8.17 6.43
C ARG A 92 -14.84 8.01 7.96
N ASP A 93 -14.45 6.86 8.47
CA ASP A 93 -14.40 6.59 9.90
C ASP A 93 -13.09 7.10 10.49
N HIS A 94 -13.04 8.40 10.77
CA HIS A 94 -11.87 9.06 11.34
C HIS A 94 -11.46 8.47 12.69
N GLU A 95 -12.42 7.98 13.49
CA GLU A 95 -12.12 7.38 14.80
C GLU A 95 -11.38 6.07 14.62
N ASN A 96 -11.85 5.21 13.71
CA ASN A 96 -11.15 3.97 13.37
C ASN A 96 -9.73 4.26 12.86
N LEU A 97 -9.56 5.23 11.95
CA LEU A 97 -8.24 5.59 11.39
C LEU A 97 -7.19 5.92 12.44
N VAL A 98 -7.60 6.62 13.51
CA VAL A 98 -6.68 7.08 14.57
C VAL A 98 -6.63 6.14 15.77
N SER A 99 -7.46 5.08 15.79
CA SER A 99 -7.62 4.17 16.94
C SER A 99 -6.33 3.47 17.36
N GLU A 100 -5.41 3.26 16.43
CA GLU A 100 -4.11 2.63 16.66
C GLU A 100 -2.93 3.62 16.64
N VAL A 101 -3.19 4.93 16.68
CA VAL A 101 -2.11 5.94 16.77
C VAL A 101 -1.38 5.77 18.12
N PRO A 102 -0.04 5.61 18.11
CA PRO A 102 0.71 5.42 19.35
C PRO A 102 0.61 6.62 20.31
N ALA A 103 0.70 6.35 21.61
CA ALA A 103 0.73 7.40 22.62
C ALA A 103 1.88 8.40 22.36
N GLY A 104 1.58 9.70 22.47
CA GLY A 104 2.54 10.77 22.19
C GLY A 104 2.71 11.11 20.70
N LYS A 105 1.94 10.49 19.81
CA LYS A 105 1.81 10.88 18.41
C LYS A 105 0.44 11.49 18.15
N GLU A 106 0.39 12.44 17.21
CA GLU A 106 -0.82 13.07 16.70
C GLU A 106 -0.86 12.86 15.18
N LEU A 107 -2.02 12.41 14.69
CA LEU A 107 -2.27 12.19 13.28
C LEU A 107 -3.38 13.14 12.80
N LYS A 108 -3.06 14.03 11.86
CA LYS A 108 -4.02 14.91 11.19
C LYS A 108 -4.31 14.41 9.79
N LEU A 109 -5.59 14.26 9.48
CA LEU A 109 -6.05 13.81 8.17
C LEU A 109 -6.43 15.00 7.30
N MET A 110 -5.95 15.01 6.07
CA MET A 110 -6.26 16.01 5.06
C MET A 110 -6.81 15.29 3.81
N PRO A 111 -8.13 15.10 3.70
CA PRO A 111 -8.71 14.39 2.57
C PRO A 111 -8.69 15.25 1.30
N ILE A 112 -8.29 14.64 0.18
CA ILE A 112 -8.39 15.22 -1.15
C ILE A 112 -9.87 15.23 -1.58
N PRO A 113 -10.38 16.33 -2.16
CA PRO A 113 -11.74 16.39 -2.65
C PRO A 113 -12.06 15.26 -3.64
N PRO A 114 -13.29 14.69 -3.61
CA PRO A 114 -13.72 13.69 -4.56
C PRO A 114 -13.48 14.12 -6.02
N GLY A 115 -12.89 13.23 -6.81
CA GLY A 115 -12.57 13.49 -8.22
C GLY A 115 -11.28 14.29 -8.46
N ALA A 116 -10.58 14.73 -7.42
CA ALA A 116 -9.32 15.47 -7.55
C ALA A 116 -8.05 14.61 -7.39
N THR A 117 -8.15 13.32 -7.05
CA THR A 117 -6.99 12.44 -6.82
C THR A 117 -6.02 12.45 -8.00
N SER A 118 -6.50 12.26 -9.22
CA SER A 118 -5.69 12.25 -10.44
C SER A 118 -5.09 13.62 -10.80
N LEU A 119 -5.54 14.70 -10.16
CA LEU A 119 -5.08 16.06 -10.42
C LEU A 119 -3.99 16.49 -9.44
N CYS A 120 -4.06 16.08 -8.18
CA CYS A 120 -3.20 16.62 -7.13
C CYS A 120 -2.58 15.59 -6.18
N GLN A 121 -2.98 14.31 -6.21
CA GLN A 121 -2.38 13.30 -5.32
C GLN A 121 -0.96 12.97 -5.82
N PRO A 122 0.10 13.19 -5.03
CA PRO A 122 1.48 13.04 -5.51
C PRO A 122 1.82 11.60 -5.93
N LEU A 123 1.22 10.61 -5.27
CA LEU A 123 1.40 9.21 -5.62
C LEU A 123 0.89 8.92 -7.05
N ASP A 124 -0.34 9.34 -7.39
CA ASP A 124 -0.91 9.15 -8.73
C ASP A 124 -0.24 10.00 -9.81
N VAL A 125 -0.02 11.29 -9.53
CA VAL A 125 0.45 12.25 -10.54
C VAL A 125 1.92 12.02 -10.92
N TYR A 126 2.73 11.49 -9.99
CA TYR A 126 4.18 11.33 -10.18
C TYR A 126 4.65 9.90 -9.89
N PHE A 127 4.60 9.44 -8.64
CA PHE A 127 5.29 8.23 -8.20
C PHE A 127 4.83 6.97 -8.95
N PHE A 128 3.53 6.70 -8.97
CA PHE A 128 2.97 5.49 -9.57
C PHE A 128 3.13 5.45 -11.09
N ARG A 129 3.21 6.59 -11.77
CA ARG A 129 3.49 6.61 -13.21
C ARG A 129 4.88 6.05 -13.49
N LEU A 130 5.89 6.54 -12.78
CA LEU A 130 7.27 6.06 -12.91
C LEU A 130 7.38 4.59 -12.46
N PHE A 131 6.76 4.26 -11.33
CA PHE A 131 6.77 2.90 -10.79
C PHE A 131 6.16 1.89 -11.77
N LYS A 132 5.01 2.19 -12.38
CA LYS A 132 4.37 1.33 -13.38
C LYS A 132 5.26 1.10 -14.60
N HIS A 133 5.96 2.13 -15.07
CA HIS A 133 6.92 1.97 -16.17
C HIS A 133 8.09 1.06 -15.79
N PHE A 134 8.61 1.20 -14.57
CA PHE A 134 9.70 0.37 -14.07
C PHE A 134 9.29 -1.10 -13.92
N ILE A 135 8.14 -1.37 -13.29
CA ILE A 135 7.58 -2.73 -13.16
C ILE A 135 7.35 -3.37 -14.52
N ARG A 136 6.78 -2.62 -15.47
CA ARG A 136 6.58 -3.13 -16.83
C ARG A 136 7.90 -3.55 -17.48
N ARG A 137 8.95 -2.73 -17.34
CA ARG A 137 10.28 -3.05 -17.89
C ARG A 137 10.90 -4.28 -17.24
N ILE A 138 10.75 -4.45 -15.92
CA ILE A 138 11.19 -5.67 -15.22
C ILE A 138 10.46 -6.88 -15.77
N HIS A 139 9.13 -6.82 -15.85
CA HIS A 139 8.32 -7.92 -16.35
C HIS A 139 8.70 -8.29 -17.79
N GLU A 140 8.80 -7.31 -18.70
CA GLU A 140 9.22 -7.54 -20.08
C GLU A 140 10.61 -8.19 -20.17
N ASN A 141 11.55 -7.75 -19.33
CA ASN A 141 12.90 -8.30 -19.29
C ASN A 141 12.90 -9.75 -18.77
N VAL A 142 12.20 -10.00 -17.66
CA VAL A 142 12.07 -11.34 -17.08
C VAL A 142 11.41 -12.29 -18.06
N LEU A 143 10.33 -11.90 -18.72
CA LEU A 143 9.66 -12.73 -19.73
C LEU A 143 10.52 -13.00 -20.96
N HIS A 144 11.39 -12.06 -21.34
CA HIS A 144 12.33 -12.25 -22.45
C HIS A 144 13.42 -13.30 -22.13
N PHE A 145 14.01 -13.23 -20.94
CA PHE A 145 15.11 -14.12 -20.54
C PHE A 145 14.67 -15.42 -19.89
N ARG A 146 13.47 -15.45 -19.32
CA ARG A 146 12.88 -16.56 -18.56
C ARG A 146 11.43 -16.78 -19.02
N PRO A 147 11.22 -17.28 -20.25
CA PRO A 147 9.89 -17.44 -20.83
C PRO A 147 8.97 -18.35 -20.01
N GLU A 148 9.53 -19.22 -19.17
CA GLU A 148 8.76 -20.09 -18.26
C GLU A 148 7.94 -19.32 -17.21
N PHE A 149 8.29 -18.06 -16.92
CA PHE A 149 7.46 -17.21 -16.06
C PHE A 149 6.23 -16.64 -16.78
N ASN A 150 6.10 -16.84 -18.09
CA ASN A 150 4.91 -16.46 -18.86
C ASN A 150 3.73 -17.45 -18.70
N CYS A 151 3.90 -18.50 -17.89
CA CYS A 151 2.91 -19.56 -17.70
C CYS A 151 1.93 -19.33 -16.54
N PHE A 152 1.91 -18.15 -15.92
CA PHE A 152 1.00 -17.78 -14.83
C PHE A 152 0.07 -16.63 -15.21
#